data_AF-A0A7W4H6A2-F1
#
_entry.id   AF-A0A7W4H6A2-F1
#
_cell.length_a   1.000
_cell.length_b   1.000
_cell.length_c   1.000
_cell.angle_alpha   90.00
_cell.angle_beta   90.00
_cell.angle_gamma   90.00
#
_symmetry.space_group_name_H-M   'P 1'
#
loop_
_entity.id
_entity.type
_entity.pdbx_description
1 polymer ?
#
loop_
_entity_poly.entity_id
_entity_poly.type
_entity_poly.pdbx_seq_one_letter_code
_entity_poly.pdbx_strand_id
1 'polypeptide(L)'
;MLDKDQFISKLKEKLKVVNSITENNDLVDFLSLEMADRLSLYLNLDTDKKLQYDERLVSISVRVVSSLLQEAKDKVAGSNTETKIQSISDNGQTITFSNVAKNYIVTASDSELFGGVANILKPYRRCNVVS
;
A
#
# COMPACT_ATOMS: atom_id res chain seq x y z
N MET A 1 3.24 2.68 -21.09
CA MET A 1 2.69 3.25 -19.83
C MET A 1 1.34 2.61 -19.58
N LEU A 2 0.96 2.47 -18.32
CA LEU A 2 -0.28 1.85 -17.87
C LEU A 2 -1.23 2.95 -17.42
N ASP A 3 -2.51 2.84 -17.73
CA ASP A 3 -3.50 3.63 -17.00
C ASP A 3 -3.73 3.10 -15.58
N LYS A 4 -4.54 3.80 -14.78
CA LYS A 4 -4.79 3.44 -13.38
C LYS A 4 -5.35 2.01 -13.25
N ASP A 5 -6.31 1.64 -14.09
CA ASP A 5 -6.96 0.33 -14.02
C ASP A 5 -6.00 -0.80 -14.43
N GLN A 6 -5.20 -0.57 -15.47
CA GLN A 6 -4.14 -1.49 -15.89
C GLN A 6 -3.04 -1.64 -14.83
N PHE A 7 -2.67 -0.53 -14.18
CA PHE A 7 -1.68 -0.52 -13.10
C PHE A 7 -2.18 -1.34 -11.90
N ILE A 8 -3.41 -1.09 -11.44
CA ILE A 8 -4.04 -1.81 -10.34
C ILE A 8 -4.14 -3.30 -10.67
N SER A 9 -4.59 -3.65 -11.88
CA SER A 9 -4.72 -5.04 -12.30
C SER A 9 -3.38 -5.79 -12.25
N LYS A 10 -2.31 -5.19 -12.81
CA LYS A 10 -0.96 -5.80 -12.77
C LYS A 10 -0.36 -5.86 -11.35
N LEU A 11 -0.67 -4.88 -10.50
CA LEU A 11 -0.26 -4.87 -9.10
C LEU A 11 -0.90 -6.04 -8.35
N LYS A 12 -2.22 -6.22 -8.50
CA LYS A 12 -2.98 -7.34 -7.92
C LYS A 12 -2.41 -8.70 -8.37
N GLU A 13 -2.17 -8.87 -9.67
CA GLU A 13 -1.60 -10.11 -10.21
C GLU A 13 -0.23 -10.43 -9.60
N LYS A 14 0.68 -9.46 -9.54
CA LYS A 14 1.99 -9.67 -8.93
C LYS A 14 1.93 -9.90 -7.43
N LEU A 15 1.03 -9.24 -6.71
CA LEU A 15 0.83 -9.47 -5.28
C LEU A 15 0.40 -10.90 -4.99
N LYS A 16 -0.49 -11.48 -5.81
CA LYS A 16 -0.89 -12.89 -5.69
C LYS A 16 0.27 -13.88 -5.85
N VAL A 17 1.24 -13.54 -6.70
CA VAL A 17 2.44 -14.38 -6.91
C VAL A 17 3.40 -14.29 -5.73
N VAL A 18 3.61 -13.08 -5.19
CA VAL A 18 4.61 -12.83 -4.14
C VAL A 18 4.08 -13.13 -2.74
N ASN A 19 2.77 -13.02 -2.54
CA ASN A 19 2.16 -13.14 -1.22
C ASN A 19 0.97 -14.11 -1.26
N SER A 20 1.13 -15.30 -0.66
CA SER A 20 0.08 -16.32 -0.56
C SER A 20 -1.09 -15.89 0.35
N ILE A 21 -0.98 -14.75 1.05
CA ILE A 21 -1.97 -14.21 1.99
C ILE A 21 -3.20 -13.63 1.26
N THR A 22 -3.15 -13.50 -0.07
CA THR A 22 -4.19 -12.84 -0.89
C THR A 22 -5.44 -13.71 -1.17
N GLU A 23 -5.94 -14.46 -0.19
CA GLU A 23 -7.27 -15.10 -0.32
C GLU A 23 -8.40 -14.07 -0.16
N ASN A 24 -8.14 -12.94 0.51
CA ASN A 24 -9.09 -11.84 0.66
C ASN A 24 -8.94 -10.82 -0.49
N ASN A 25 -9.72 -10.99 -1.56
CA ASN A 25 -9.70 -10.10 -2.72
C ASN A 25 -10.02 -8.64 -2.33
N ASP A 26 -10.92 -8.39 -1.38
CA ASP A 26 -11.35 -7.03 -0.99
C ASP A 26 -10.21 -6.22 -0.35
N LEU A 27 -9.37 -6.88 0.47
CA LEU A 27 -8.21 -6.23 1.07
C LEU A 27 -7.19 -5.85 0.00
N VAL A 28 -6.89 -6.77 -0.91
CA VAL A 28 -5.92 -6.55 -1.99
C VAL A 28 -6.39 -5.44 -2.92
N ASP A 29 -7.70 -5.38 -3.19
CA ASP A 29 -8.32 -4.36 -4.02
C ASP A 29 -8.20 -2.98 -3.38
N PHE A 30 -8.54 -2.89 -2.10
CA PHE A 30 -8.39 -1.65 -1.33
C PHE A 30 -6.93 -1.17 -1.31
N LEU A 31 -5.99 -2.05 -0.94
CA LEU A 31 -4.57 -1.67 -0.86
C LEU A 31 -4.00 -1.27 -2.22
N SER A 32 -4.43 -1.94 -3.30
CA SER A 32 -3.96 -1.61 -4.66
C SER A 32 -4.49 -0.27 -5.14
N LEU A 33 -5.75 0.05 -4.82
CA LEU A 33 -6.36 1.35 -5.12
C LEU A 33 -5.64 2.48 -4.39
N GLU A 34 -5.54 2.38 -3.06
CA GLU A 34 -4.87 3.36 -2.21
C GLU A 34 -3.41 3.56 -2.63
N MET A 35 -2.72 2.45 -2.96
CA MET A 35 -1.34 2.51 -3.41
C MET A 35 -1.22 3.28 -4.75
N ALA A 36 -2.12 3.04 -5.70
CA ALA A 36 -2.11 3.74 -6.98
C ALA A 36 -2.32 5.25 -6.78
N ASP A 37 -3.32 5.63 -5.98
CA ASP A 37 -3.63 7.03 -5.71
C ASP A 37 -2.51 7.76 -5.01
N ARG A 38 -1.98 7.20 -3.91
CA ARG A 38 -0.85 7.80 -3.18
C ARG A 38 0.40 7.89 -4.03
N LEU A 39 0.70 6.87 -4.83
CA LEU A 39 1.85 6.92 -5.73
C LEU A 39 1.70 8.01 -6.79
N SER A 40 0.48 8.20 -7.32
CA SER A 40 0.22 9.25 -8.31
C SER A 40 0.52 10.64 -7.75
N LEU A 41 0.10 10.90 -6.50
CA LEU A 41 0.38 12.15 -5.79
C LEU A 41 1.87 12.30 -5.51
N TYR A 42 2.52 11.25 -4.99
CA TYR A 42 3.95 11.27 -4.66
C TYR A 42 4.85 11.52 -5.88
N LEU A 43 4.44 11.02 -7.05
CA LEU A 43 5.13 11.20 -8.32
C LEU A 43 4.68 12.44 -9.09
N ASN A 44 3.68 13.16 -8.56
CA ASN A 44 3.09 14.32 -9.20
C ASN A 44 2.63 13.98 -10.63
N LEU A 45 1.87 12.88 -10.76
CA LEU A 45 1.27 12.48 -12.02
C LEU A 45 0.08 13.39 -12.31
N ASP A 46 0.10 13.99 -13.49
CA ASP A 46 -0.92 14.89 -14.02
C ASP A 46 -2.31 14.23 -13.97
N THR A 47 -3.26 14.88 -13.27
CA THR A 47 -4.68 14.48 -13.17
C THR A 47 -5.53 15.03 -14.30
N ASP A 48 -5.08 16.10 -14.98
CA ASP A 48 -5.78 16.71 -16.10
C ASP A 48 -5.60 15.87 -17.37
N LYS A 49 -4.50 15.11 -17.43
CA LYS A 49 -4.29 14.01 -18.38
C LYS A 49 -4.67 12.69 -17.73
N LYS A 50 -5.11 11.72 -18.54
CA LYS A 50 -5.32 10.34 -18.07
C LYS A 50 -4.05 9.86 -17.36
N LEU A 51 -4.16 9.48 -16.09
CA LEU A 51 -3.03 9.01 -15.27
C LEU A 51 -2.24 7.93 -16.01
N GLN A 52 -0.91 8.08 -16.04
CA GLN A 52 -0.01 7.17 -16.73
C GLN A 52 1.15 6.74 -15.83
N TYR A 53 1.18 5.46 -15.51
CA TYR A 53 2.20 4.83 -14.70
C TYR A 53 3.23 4.12 -15.59
N ASP A 54 4.51 4.25 -15.24
CA ASP A 54 5.55 3.39 -15.82
C ASP A 54 5.37 1.95 -15.29
N GLU A 55 5.55 0.95 -16.14
CA GLU A 55 5.35 -0.46 -15.78
C GLU A 55 6.29 -0.93 -14.64
N ARG A 56 7.48 -0.33 -14.53
CA ARG A 56 8.43 -0.63 -13.45
C ARG A 56 7.89 -0.22 -12.08
N LEU A 57 7.01 0.78 -12.02
CA LEU A 57 6.37 1.22 -10.77
C LEU A 57 5.51 0.12 -10.17
N VAL A 58 4.95 -0.80 -10.97
CA VAL A 58 4.17 -1.93 -10.46
C VAL A 58 5.03 -2.77 -9.50
N SER A 59 6.26 -3.09 -9.91
CA SER A 59 7.15 -3.92 -9.08
C SER A 59 7.61 -3.19 -7.81
N ILE A 60 7.71 -1.86 -7.86
CA ILE A 60 8.02 -1.03 -6.69
C ILE A 60 6.84 -1.02 -5.71
N SER A 61 5.62 -0.82 -6.23
CA SER A 61 4.39 -0.86 -5.43
C SER A 61 4.13 -2.22 -4.80
N VAL A 62 4.44 -3.32 -5.49
CA VAL A 62 4.38 -4.66 -4.90
C VAL A 62 5.25 -4.73 -3.64
N ARG A 63 6.48 -4.21 -3.67
CA ARG A 63 7.37 -4.22 -2.49
C ARG A 63 6.79 -3.46 -1.31
N VAL A 64 6.20 -2.29 -1.57
CA VAL A 64 5.58 -1.45 -0.53
C VAL A 64 4.36 -2.17 0.07
N VAL A 65 3.43 -2.62 -0.77
CA VAL A 65 2.20 -3.28 -0.32
C VAL A 65 2.50 -4.62 0.37
N SER A 66 3.46 -5.41 -0.13
CA SER A 66 3.90 -6.65 0.53
C SER A 66 4.52 -6.39 1.90
N SER A 67 5.30 -5.32 2.05
CA SER A 67 5.90 -4.95 3.35
C SER A 67 4.82 -4.55 4.35
N LEU A 68 3.82 -3.78 3.91
CA LEU A 68 2.66 -3.40 4.72
C LEU A 68 1.86 -4.63 5.17
N LEU A 69 1.59 -5.56 4.24
CA LEU A 69 0.92 -6.82 4.57
C LEU A 69 1.74 -7.66 5.55
N GLN A 70 3.06 -7.68 5.45
CA GLN A 70 3.90 -8.40 6.40
C GLN A 70 3.85 -7.73 7.78
N GLU A 71 3.96 -6.40 7.85
CA GLU A 71 3.90 -5.66 9.11
C GLU A 71 2.55 -5.80 9.82
N ALA A 72 1.44 -5.75 9.08
CA ALA A 72 0.11 -5.97 9.64
C ALA A 72 -0.03 -7.38 10.23
N LYS A 73 0.63 -8.38 9.62
CA LYS A 73 0.63 -9.76 10.11
C LYS A 73 1.44 -9.87 11.39
N ASP A 74 2.62 -9.28 11.40
CA ASP A 74 3.52 -9.30 12.56
C ASP A 74 2.90 -8.58 13.75
N LYS A 75 2.17 -7.47 13.54
CA LYS A 75 1.41 -6.78 14.58
C LYS A 75 0.31 -7.65 15.18
N VAL A 76 -0.46 -8.36 14.34
CA VAL A 76 -1.49 -9.29 14.83
C VAL A 76 -0.85 -10.47 15.56
N ALA A 77 0.24 -11.05 15.05
CA ALA A 77 0.94 -12.15 15.70
C ALA A 77 1.56 -11.75 17.05
N GLY A 78 2.23 -10.59 17.11
CA GLY A 78 2.81 -10.03 18.33
C GLY A 78 1.77 -9.60 19.36
N SER A 79 0.59 -9.16 18.91
CA SER A 79 -0.53 -8.85 19.80
C SER A 79 -1.02 -10.07 20.58
N ASN A 80 -0.76 -11.30 20.12
CA ASN A 80 -1.11 -12.52 20.85
C ASN A 80 -0.11 -12.88 21.97
N THR A 81 1.09 -12.29 21.98
CA THR A 81 2.15 -12.63 22.95
C THR A 81 2.36 -11.56 24.04
N GLU A 82 1.98 -10.29 23.81
CA GLU A 82 2.23 -9.19 24.77
C GLU A 82 0.99 -8.54 25.42
N THR A 83 -0.25 -8.89 25.06
CA THR A 83 -1.47 -8.22 25.62
C THR A 83 -2.05 -8.85 26.89
N LYS A 84 -1.32 -9.71 27.61
CA LYS A 84 -1.84 -10.27 28.88
C LYS A 84 -1.83 -9.28 30.06
N ILE A 85 -1.28 -8.07 29.89
CA ILE A 85 -1.34 -6.99 30.89
C ILE A 85 -1.67 -5.64 30.22
N GLN A 86 -2.78 -5.58 29.49
CA GLN A 86 -3.58 -4.35 29.34
C GLN A 86 -5.05 -4.72 29.54
N SER A 87 -5.34 -5.22 30.74
CA SER A 87 -6.70 -5.41 31.21
C SER A 87 -7.35 -4.04 31.40
N ILE A 88 -8.35 -3.74 30.59
CA ILE A 88 -9.74 -3.49 30.99
C ILE A 88 -10.51 -3.26 29.67
N SER A 89 -11.58 -4.04 29.49
CA SER A 89 -12.60 -3.91 28.43
C SER A 89 -12.75 -2.48 27.87
N ASP A 90 -12.51 -2.28 26.58
CA ASP A 90 -13.23 -1.23 25.86
C ASP A 90 -13.60 -1.67 24.43
N ASN A 91 -14.90 -1.91 24.24
CA ASN A 91 -15.66 -2.05 22.98
C ASN A 91 -15.70 -3.37 22.19
N GLY A 92 -15.18 -4.50 22.67
CA GLY A 92 -15.40 -5.80 22.00
C GLY A 92 -14.96 -5.84 20.53
N GLN A 93 -14.03 -4.97 20.13
CA GLN A 93 -13.58 -4.82 18.75
C GLN A 93 -12.44 -5.79 18.47
N THR A 94 -12.70 -6.80 17.65
CA THR A 94 -11.65 -7.71 17.15
C THR A 94 -10.70 -6.95 16.22
N ILE A 95 -9.43 -6.88 16.59
CA ILE A 95 -8.37 -6.41 15.69
C ILE A 95 -8.12 -7.52 14.65
N THR A 96 -8.57 -7.30 13.42
CA THR A 96 -8.30 -8.21 12.31
C THR A 96 -7.08 -7.74 11.51
N PHE A 97 -6.35 -8.69 10.93
CA PHE A 97 -5.26 -8.43 9.98
C PHE A 97 -5.64 -7.41 8.90
N SER A 98 -6.83 -7.57 8.32
CA SER A 98 -7.36 -6.68 7.29
C SER A 98 -7.54 -5.25 7.81
N ASN A 99 -8.10 -5.08 9.01
CA ASN A 99 -8.28 -3.75 9.60
C ASN A 99 -6.95 -3.07 9.90
N VAL A 100 -5.94 -3.80 10.40
CA VAL A 100 -4.61 -3.25 10.65
C VAL A 100 -3.96 -2.78 9.34
N ALA A 101 -4.00 -3.60 8.30
CA ALA A 101 -3.44 -3.25 6.98
C ALA A 101 -4.15 -2.04 6.36
N LYS A 102 -5.49 -2.02 6.39
CA LYS A 102 -6.28 -0.89 5.87
C LYS A 102 -5.98 0.40 6.63
N ASN A 103 -5.98 0.35 7.96
CA ASN A 103 -5.69 1.54 8.77
C ASN A 103 -4.28 2.04 8.51
N TYR A 104 -3.29 1.15 8.40
CA TYR A 104 -1.91 1.54 8.16
C TYR A 104 -1.75 2.30 6.84
N ILE A 105 -2.27 1.77 5.72
CA ILE A 105 -2.11 2.46 4.43
C ILE A 105 -2.84 3.81 4.39
N VAL A 106 -3.89 3.99 5.19
CA VAL A 106 -4.66 5.24 5.26
C VAL A 106 -3.96 6.28 6.13
N THR A 107 -3.34 5.88 7.24
CA THR A 107 -2.77 6.82 8.21
C THR A 107 -1.27 7.06 8.07
N ALA A 108 -0.52 6.13 7.48
CA ALA A 108 0.92 6.26 7.30
C ALA A 108 1.27 7.47 6.44
N SER A 109 2.38 8.15 6.74
CA SER A 109 2.86 9.26 5.91
C SER A 109 3.45 8.75 4.57
N ASP A 110 3.47 9.59 3.52
CA ASP A 110 4.11 9.19 2.25
C ASP A 110 5.62 8.94 2.44
N SER A 111 6.27 9.71 3.32
CA SER A 111 7.67 9.50 3.68
C SER A 111 7.92 8.13 4.32
N GLU A 112 6.97 7.64 5.11
CA GLU A 112 7.02 6.33 5.74
C GLU A 112 6.78 5.23 4.71
N LEU A 113 5.67 5.30 3.97
CA LEU A 113 5.32 4.30 2.96
C LEU A 113 6.40 4.15 1.88
N PHE A 114 6.97 5.27 1.43
CA PHE A 114 7.93 5.27 0.34
C PHE A 114 9.38 5.31 0.80
N GLY A 115 9.66 5.37 2.11
CA GLY A 115 11.02 5.58 2.63
C GLY A 115 12.06 4.61 2.06
N GLY A 116 11.73 3.32 2.03
CA GLY A 116 12.60 2.26 1.50
C GLY A 116 12.79 2.27 -0.02
N VAL A 117 11.94 2.99 -0.76
CA VAL A 117 11.95 3.04 -2.24
C VAL A 117 12.12 4.46 -2.80
N ALA A 118 12.23 5.48 -1.94
CA ALA A 118 12.21 6.89 -2.32
C ALA A 118 13.27 7.24 -3.36
N ASN A 119 14.50 6.72 -3.20
CA ASN A 119 15.58 6.96 -4.14
C ASN A 119 15.31 6.39 -5.54
N ILE A 120 14.61 5.25 -5.63
CA ILE A 120 14.23 4.62 -6.90
C ILE A 120 13.05 5.38 -7.53
N LEU A 121 12.19 6.00 -6.72
CA LEU A 121 11.07 6.79 -7.19
C LEU A 121 11.45 8.20 -7.69
N LYS A 122 12.59 8.76 -7.22
CA LYS A 122 13.05 10.11 -7.61
C LYS A 122 13.01 10.38 -9.12
N PRO A 123 13.53 9.50 -10.01
CA PRO A 123 13.54 9.76 -11.45
C PRO A 123 12.15 9.72 -12.10
N TYR A 124 11.15 9.16 -11.41
CA TYR A 124 9.77 9.08 -11.92
C TYR A 124 8.92 10.28 -11.52
N ARG A 125 9.41 11.13 -10.60
CA ARG A 125 8.71 12.36 -10.20
C ARG A 125 8.70 13.35 -11.34
N ARG A 126 7.52 13.86 -11.70
CA ARG A 126 7.38 14.90 -12.72
C ARG A 126 7.53 16.28 -12.08
N CYS A 127 8.27 17.17 -12.72
CA CYS A 127 8.30 18.57 -12.35
C CYS A 127 6.98 19.23 -12.77
N ASN A 128 6.28 19.89 -11.84
CA ASN A 128 5.26 20.88 -12.21
C ASN A 128 5.99 22.10 -12.73
N VAL A 129 6.17 22.18 -14.06
CA VAL A 129 6.54 23.45 -14.67
C VAL A 129 5.25 24.25 -14.71
N VAL A 130 5.11 25.19 -13.77
CA VAL A 130 4.06 26.20 -13.83
C VAL A 130 4.44 27.11 -14.99
N SER A 131 3.83 26.89 -16.15
CA SER A 131 3.97 27.74 -17.33
C SER A 131 3.05 28.94 -17.25
#